data_AF-W2K5A9-F1
#
_entry.id   AF-W2K5A9-F1
#
_cell.length_a   1.000
_cell.length_b   1.000
_cell.length_c   1.000
_cell.angle_alpha   90.00
_cell.angle_beta   90.00
_cell.angle_gamma   90.00
#
_symmetry.space_group_name_H-M   'P 1'
#
loop_
_entity.id
_entity.type
_entity.pdbx_description
1 polymer ?
#
loop_
_entity_poly.entity_id
_entity_poly.type
_entity_poly.pdbx_seq_one_letter_code
_entity_poly.pdbx_strand_id
1 'polypeptide(L)'
;MFTAAAFASVAVLLAASIPNTDAHGYMLIPESQFQGSANSAWIVQIDPVWASDSWDGNNAGSVETFKSLKSANNFKDLKTLMDDTSVYGADCGFTDPNGTPQPIPTDGKATFSRALVHVGPCEIWLDDTKVLYEDDCFS
;
A
#
# COMPACT_ATOMS: atom_id res chain seq x y z
N MET A 1 17.94 -48.64 -10.99
CA MET A 1 17.85 -47.27 -11.53
C MET A 1 16.43 -46.76 -11.31
N PHE A 2 16.10 -46.28 -10.10
CA PHE A 2 14.76 -45.74 -9.78
C PHE A 2 14.82 -44.57 -8.77
N THR A 3 15.95 -43.86 -8.71
CA THR A 3 16.21 -42.95 -7.58
C THR A 3 16.52 -41.51 -7.98
N ALA A 4 16.52 -41.15 -9.27
CA ALA A 4 16.74 -39.76 -9.70
C ALA A 4 15.43 -39.03 -10.11
N ALA A 5 14.49 -39.73 -10.76
CA ALA A 5 13.26 -39.11 -11.26
C ALA A 5 12.28 -38.73 -10.13
N ALA A 6 12.25 -39.50 -9.03
CA ALA A 6 11.33 -39.26 -7.92
C ALA A 6 11.65 -37.97 -7.13
N PHE A 7 12.93 -37.60 -7.00
CA PHE A 7 13.32 -36.37 -6.28
C PHE A 7 13.01 -35.10 -7.07
N ALA A 8 13.10 -35.15 -8.41
CA ALA A 8 12.76 -34.01 -9.26
C ALA A 8 11.26 -33.69 -9.20
N SER A 9 10.38 -34.70 -9.14
CA SER A 9 8.93 -34.49 -9.05
C SER A 9 8.48 -33.90 -7.70
N VAL A 10 9.14 -34.26 -6.59
CA VAL A 10 8.79 -33.70 -5.26
C VAL A 10 9.17 -32.23 -5.16
N ALA A 11 10.31 -31.81 -5.75
CA ALA A 11 10.74 -30.41 -5.72
C ALA A 11 9.81 -29.47 -6.51
N VAL A 12 9.29 -29.90 -7.66
CA VAL A 12 8.36 -29.10 -8.47
C VAL A 12 6.99 -28.94 -7.79
N LEU A 13 6.49 -30.00 -7.15
CA LEU A 13 5.25 -29.95 -6.37
C LEU A 13 5.40 -29.01 -5.15
N LEU A 14 6.56 -29.00 -4.49
CA LEU A 14 6.80 -28.15 -3.33
C LEU A 14 6.91 -26.66 -3.71
N ALA A 15 7.50 -26.33 -4.86
CA ALA A 15 7.57 -24.95 -5.37
C ALA A 15 6.19 -24.38 -5.75
N ALA A 16 5.30 -25.20 -6.32
CA ALA A 16 3.92 -24.82 -6.60
C ALA A 16 3.04 -24.71 -5.33
N SER A 17 3.53 -25.22 -4.20
CA SER A 17 2.86 -25.16 -2.89
C SER A 17 3.25 -23.93 -2.08
N ILE A 18 4.16 -23.07 -2.57
CA ILE A 18 4.51 -21.84 -1.88
C ILE A 18 3.30 -20.91 -2.02
N PRO A 19 2.57 -20.60 -0.93
CA PRO A 19 1.49 -19.63 -1.01
C PRO A 19 2.10 -18.31 -1.47
N ASN A 20 1.64 -17.79 -2.60
CA ASN A 20 1.89 -16.41 -2.95
C ASN A 20 1.21 -15.58 -1.87
N THR A 21 2.00 -14.92 -1.03
CA THR A 21 1.46 -13.94 -0.11
C THR A 21 1.20 -12.68 -0.92
N ASP A 22 -0.04 -12.52 -1.37
CA ASP A 22 -0.50 -11.24 -1.87
C ASP A 22 -0.63 -10.29 -0.68
N ALA A 23 0.47 -9.61 -0.38
CA ALA A 23 0.62 -8.74 0.77
C ALA A 23 0.12 -7.31 0.50
N HIS A 24 -0.46 -7.03 -0.67
CA HIS A 24 -0.85 -5.69 -1.07
C HIS A 24 -2.33 -5.69 -1.49
N GLY A 25 -3.09 -4.68 -1.06
CA GLY A 25 -4.51 -4.55 -1.38
C GLY A 25 -4.77 -3.40 -2.38
N TYR A 26 -6.02 -3.29 -2.80
CA TYR A 26 -6.53 -2.16 -3.60
C TYR A 26 -7.93 -1.77 -3.12
N MET A 27 -8.45 -0.62 -3.57
CA MET A 27 -9.82 -0.23 -3.26
C MET A 27 -10.80 -1.09 -4.05
N LEU A 28 -11.53 -1.98 -3.35
CA LEU A 28 -12.51 -2.88 -3.94
C LEU A 28 -13.89 -2.20 -4.06
N ILE A 29 -14.25 -1.34 -3.11
CA ILE A 29 -15.48 -0.55 -3.14
C ILE A 29 -15.17 0.88 -2.68
N PRO A 30 -15.33 1.90 -3.53
CA PRO A 30 -15.60 1.78 -4.96
C PRO A 30 -14.45 1.08 -5.71
N GLU A 31 -14.75 0.29 -6.75
CA GLU A 31 -13.75 -0.54 -7.42
C GLU A 31 -12.74 0.31 -8.20
N SER A 32 -11.45 0.13 -7.90
CA SER A 32 -10.35 0.74 -8.65
C SER A 32 -10.29 0.17 -10.07
N GLN A 33 -10.05 1.02 -11.06
CA GLN A 33 -9.80 0.59 -12.44
C GLN A 33 -8.30 0.49 -12.68
N PHE A 34 -7.87 -0.53 -13.40
CA PHE A 34 -6.45 -0.79 -13.69
C PHE A 34 -6.24 -0.88 -15.20
N GLN A 35 -5.03 -0.54 -15.65
CA GLN A 35 -4.61 -0.91 -16.99
C GLN A 35 -4.22 -2.40 -17.00
N GLY A 36 -5.20 -3.26 -17.28
CA GLY A 36 -5.05 -4.71 -17.22
C GLY A 36 -5.81 -5.33 -16.03
N SER A 37 -5.29 -6.43 -15.49
CA SER A 37 -5.88 -7.06 -14.30
C SER A 37 -5.58 -6.24 -13.05
N ALA A 38 -6.51 -6.26 -12.08
CA ALA A 38 -6.25 -5.73 -10.74
C ALA A 38 -4.93 -6.27 -10.19
N ASN A 39 -4.05 -5.38 -9.77
CA ASN A 39 -2.75 -5.72 -9.23
C ASN A 39 -2.37 -4.83 -8.06
N SER A 40 -1.53 -5.39 -7.20
CA SER A 40 -1.03 -4.75 -6.00
C SER A 40 0.41 -5.24 -5.85
N ALA A 41 1.28 -4.67 -6.67
CA ALA A 41 2.69 -5.05 -6.72
C ALA A 41 3.57 -3.92 -6.19
N TRP A 42 4.86 -4.18 -6.07
CA TRP A 42 5.85 -3.16 -5.73
C TRP A 42 5.99 -2.14 -6.86
N ILE A 43 6.06 -0.85 -6.51
CA ILE A 43 6.23 0.26 -7.46
C ILE A 43 7.57 0.95 -7.23
N VAL A 44 7.82 1.35 -5.98
CA VAL A 44 9.00 2.09 -5.57
C VAL A 44 9.32 1.77 -4.12
N GLN A 45 10.58 1.92 -3.74
CA GLN A 45 10.99 1.93 -2.36
C GLN A 45 11.19 3.37 -1.93
N ILE A 46 10.49 3.76 -0.87
CA ILE A 46 10.51 5.11 -0.32
C ILE A 46 11.40 5.07 0.93
N ASP A 47 12.49 5.83 0.91
CA ASP A 47 13.29 6.04 2.11
C ASP A 47 12.54 6.95 3.10
N PRO A 48 12.88 6.92 4.40
CA PRO A 48 12.24 7.78 5.38
C PRO A 48 12.31 9.25 4.97
N VAL A 49 11.14 9.92 4.96
CA VAL A 49 10.96 11.29 4.45
C VAL A 49 11.89 12.30 5.12
N TRP A 50 12.24 12.06 6.39
CA TRP A 50 13.19 12.87 7.15
C TRP A 50 14.20 11.98 7.89
N ALA A 51 15.42 12.50 8.04
CA ALA A 51 16.47 11.84 8.81
C ALA A 51 16.10 11.78 10.29
N SER A 52 16.23 10.59 10.89
CA SER A 52 16.09 10.36 12.33
C SER A 52 16.73 9.03 12.71
N ASP A 53 17.42 8.99 13.85
CA ASP A 53 17.94 7.75 14.42
C ASP A 53 16.84 6.96 15.17
N SER A 54 15.62 7.50 15.28
CA SER A 54 14.49 6.88 15.98
C SER A 54 13.59 6.03 15.08
N TRP A 55 13.87 5.96 13.76
CA TRP A 55 13.16 5.04 12.87
C TRP A 55 13.40 3.60 13.33
N ASP A 56 12.32 2.83 13.50
CA ASP A 56 12.33 1.51 14.13
C ASP A 56 11.57 0.47 13.27
N GLY A 57 11.80 0.49 11.96
CA GLY A 57 11.14 -0.44 11.03
C GLY A 57 9.60 -0.32 11.00
N ASN A 58 8.90 -1.43 10.72
CA ASN A 58 7.45 -1.46 10.55
C ASN A 58 6.73 -1.69 11.89
N ASN A 59 6.85 -0.76 12.83
CA ASN A 59 6.25 -0.85 14.17
C ASN A 59 5.83 0.53 14.73
N ALA A 60 5.12 0.51 15.87
CA ALA A 60 4.58 1.73 16.50
C ALA A 60 5.63 2.80 16.84
N GLY A 61 6.90 2.43 17.05
CA GLY A 61 8.00 3.38 17.25
C GLY A 61 8.25 4.28 16.04
N SER A 62 8.14 3.74 14.82
CA SER A 62 8.22 4.54 13.60
C SER A 62 7.02 5.46 13.43
N VAL A 63 5.82 5.07 13.90
CA VAL A 63 4.64 5.94 13.91
C VAL A 63 4.88 7.17 14.80
N GLU A 64 5.37 6.96 16.02
CA GLU A 64 5.68 8.07 16.92
C GLU A 64 6.79 8.97 16.36
N THR A 65 7.79 8.37 15.70
CA THR A 65 8.83 9.13 15.00
C THR A 65 8.24 9.99 13.89
N PHE A 66 7.36 9.44 13.05
CA PHE A 66 6.65 10.20 12.02
C PHE A 66 5.82 11.33 12.63
N LYS A 67 5.04 11.08 13.69
CA LYS A 67 4.20 12.09 14.36
C LYS A 67 5.00 13.26 14.91
N SER A 68 6.18 13.00 15.47
CA SER A 68 7.10 14.04 15.94
C SER A 68 7.64 14.87 14.77
N LEU A 69 8.17 14.19 13.75
CA LEU A 69 8.81 14.85 12.61
C LEU A 69 7.83 15.60 11.71
N LYS A 70 6.62 15.08 11.50
CA LYS A 70 5.60 15.73 10.66
C LYS A 70 5.26 17.12 11.19
N SER A 71 5.16 17.26 12.51
CA SER A 71 4.88 18.54 13.17
C SER A 71 6.06 19.50 13.03
N ALA A 72 7.29 19.01 13.18
CA ALA A 72 8.52 19.82 13.06
C ALA A 72 8.78 20.29 11.62
N ASN A 73 8.31 19.55 10.61
CA ASN A 73 8.59 19.81 9.20
C ASN A 73 7.40 20.45 8.46
N ASN A 74 6.39 20.96 9.16
CA ASN A 74 5.19 21.56 8.56
C ASN A 74 4.51 20.62 7.55
N PHE A 75 4.46 19.32 7.86
CA PHE A 75 3.80 18.34 7.02
C PHE A 75 2.33 18.71 6.81
N LYS A 76 1.91 18.68 5.55
CA LYS A 76 0.56 19.10 5.15
C LYS A 76 -0.40 17.91 5.14
N ASP A 77 -0.16 16.95 4.26
CA ASP A 77 -0.94 15.73 4.08
C ASP A 77 -0.18 14.74 3.20
N LEU A 78 -0.61 13.46 3.21
CA LEU A 78 0.02 12.41 2.41
C LEU A 78 -0.23 12.63 0.93
N LYS A 79 -1.42 13.10 0.55
CA LYS A 79 -1.74 13.41 -0.86
C LYS A 79 -0.69 14.34 -1.48
N THR A 80 -0.44 15.49 -0.85
CA THR A 80 0.53 16.49 -1.33
C THR A 80 1.95 15.94 -1.28
N LEU A 81 2.29 15.08 -0.30
CA LEU A 81 3.60 14.42 -0.26
C LEU A 81 3.80 13.51 -1.48
N MET A 82 2.80 12.70 -1.82
CA MET A 82 2.87 11.74 -2.93
C MET A 82 2.81 12.41 -4.32
N ASP A 83 2.46 13.69 -4.44
CA ASP A 83 2.46 14.43 -5.71
C ASP A 83 3.88 14.51 -6.34
N ASP A 84 4.96 14.34 -5.56
CA ASP A 84 6.33 14.20 -6.09
C ASP A 84 6.61 12.77 -6.59
N THR A 85 6.12 12.50 -7.79
CA THR A 85 6.29 11.21 -8.49
C THR A 85 7.75 10.84 -8.81
N SER A 86 8.68 11.79 -8.72
CA SER A 86 10.11 11.50 -8.93
C SER A 86 10.73 10.74 -7.74
N VAL A 87 10.10 10.84 -6.56
CA VAL A 87 10.52 10.20 -5.31
C VAL A 87 9.54 9.10 -4.91
N TYR A 88 8.24 9.36 -5.01
CA TYR A 88 7.18 8.52 -4.44
C TYR A 88 6.50 7.57 -5.44
N GLY A 89 7.07 7.44 -6.64
CA GLY A 89 6.64 6.47 -7.63
C GLY A 89 5.58 7.02 -8.59
N ALA A 90 4.95 6.11 -9.35
CA ALA A 90 3.99 6.51 -10.38
C ALA A 90 2.75 7.20 -9.79
N ASP A 91 2.25 8.22 -10.48
CA ASP A 91 0.96 8.84 -10.17
C ASP A 91 -0.15 7.78 -10.24
N CYS A 92 -0.95 7.68 -9.18
CA CYS A 92 -1.99 6.65 -8.98
C CYS A 92 -1.49 5.19 -8.93
N GLY A 93 -0.18 4.97 -8.77
CA GLY A 93 0.40 3.64 -8.66
C GLY A 93 0.15 2.77 -9.90
N PHE A 94 -0.64 1.70 -9.76
CA PHE A 94 -1.07 0.86 -10.88
C PHE A 94 -2.52 1.12 -11.34
N THR A 95 -3.28 1.93 -10.60
CA THR A 95 -4.63 2.33 -11.00
C THR A 95 -4.55 3.15 -12.28
N ASP A 96 -5.53 3.01 -13.16
CA ASP A 96 -5.63 3.83 -14.37
C ASP A 96 -5.99 5.29 -13.99
N PRO A 97 -5.07 6.27 -14.16
CA PRO A 97 -5.36 7.66 -13.84
C PRO A 97 -6.45 8.26 -14.74
N ASN A 98 -6.76 7.63 -15.87
CA ASN A 98 -7.84 8.02 -16.76
C ASN A 98 -9.10 7.16 -16.60
N GLY A 99 -9.19 6.40 -15.51
CA GLY A 99 -10.35 5.60 -15.17
C GLY A 99 -11.61 6.45 -15.02
N THR A 100 -12.77 5.81 -15.15
CA THR A 100 -14.06 6.46 -14.91
C THR A 100 -14.22 6.72 -13.41
N PRO A 101 -14.49 7.98 -12.99
CA PRO A 101 -14.77 8.30 -11.59
C PRO A 101 -15.88 7.39 -11.04
N GLN A 102 -15.61 6.77 -9.90
CA GLN A 102 -16.57 5.89 -9.25
C GLN A 102 -17.54 6.70 -8.37
N PRO A 103 -18.81 6.26 -8.22
CA PRO A 103 -19.74 6.92 -7.31
C PRO A 103 -19.29 6.79 -5.87
N ILE A 104 -19.53 7.84 -5.07
CA ILE A 104 -19.30 7.80 -3.62
C ILE A 104 -20.28 6.77 -3.00
N PRO A 105 -19.80 5.79 -2.21
CA PRO A 105 -20.65 4.82 -1.55
C PRO A 105 -21.71 5.48 -0.64
N THR A 106 -22.98 5.13 -0.83
CA THR A 106 -24.11 5.74 -0.10
C THR A 106 -24.18 5.33 1.37
N ASP A 107 -23.49 4.25 1.75
CA ASP A 107 -23.39 3.78 3.14
C ASP A 107 -22.20 4.41 3.89
N GLY A 108 -21.45 5.31 3.24
CA GLY A 108 -20.30 5.99 3.81
C GLY A 108 -19.10 5.07 4.06
N LYS A 109 -19.03 3.90 3.41
CA LYS A 109 -17.96 2.93 3.61
C LYS A 109 -17.10 2.77 2.37
N ALA A 110 -15.79 2.73 2.59
CA ALA A 110 -14.83 2.22 1.62
C ALA A 110 -14.45 0.78 2.01
N THR A 111 -14.29 -0.11 1.04
CA THR A 111 -13.86 -1.50 1.26
C THR A 111 -12.60 -1.76 0.48
N PHE A 112 -11.55 -2.17 1.16
CA PHE A 112 -10.33 -2.65 0.54
C PHE A 112 -10.45 -4.15 0.22
N SER A 113 -9.78 -4.61 -0.82
CA SER A 113 -9.78 -6.02 -1.23
C SER A 113 -9.26 -6.98 -0.16
N ARG A 114 -8.56 -6.43 0.84
CA ARG A 114 -8.10 -7.08 2.07
C ARG A 114 -7.90 -6.02 3.15
N ALA A 115 -7.68 -6.45 4.39
CA ALA A 115 -7.46 -5.53 5.50
C ALA A 115 -6.22 -4.64 5.25
N LEU A 116 -6.37 -3.33 5.51
CA LEU A 116 -5.23 -2.43 5.69
C LEU A 116 -4.65 -2.70 7.08
N VAL A 117 -3.56 -3.46 7.12
CA VAL A 117 -2.83 -3.79 8.37
C VAL A 117 -1.40 -3.30 8.24
N HIS A 118 -1.25 -2.03 7.87
CA HIS A 118 0.03 -1.39 7.61
C HIS A 118 0.29 -0.33 8.68
N VAL A 119 1.47 -0.39 9.30
CA VAL A 119 1.85 0.58 10.32
C VAL A 119 2.19 1.90 9.64
N GLY A 120 1.61 2.99 10.16
CA GLY A 120 1.87 4.33 9.67
C GLY A 120 0.63 5.04 9.12
N PRO A 121 0.80 6.30 8.69
CA PRO A 121 -0.31 7.18 8.41
C PRO A 121 -1.06 6.75 7.14
N CYS A 122 -2.36 6.98 7.12
CA CYS A 122 -3.15 6.85 5.90
C CYS A 122 -4.20 7.94 5.76
N GLU A 123 -4.62 8.17 4.52
CA GLU A 123 -5.65 9.13 4.18
C GLU A 123 -6.61 8.53 3.14
N ILE A 124 -7.89 8.90 3.22
CA ILE A 124 -8.84 8.72 2.12
C ILE A 124 -9.32 10.11 1.69
N TRP A 125 -9.30 10.33 0.39
CA TRP A 125 -9.73 11.57 -0.24
C TRP A 125 -10.88 11.30 -1.20
N LEU A 126 -11.87 12.18 -1.18
CA LEU A 126 -12.89 12.31 -2.22
C LEU A 126 -12.66 13.66 -2.88
N ASP A 127 -12.14 13.62 -4.11
CA ASP A 127 -11.65 14.81 -4.82
C ASP A 127 -10.69 15.63 -3.93
N ASP A 128 -10.99 16.90 -3.69
CA ASP A 128 -10.19 17.81 -2.86
C ASP A 128 -10.53 17.73 -1.35
N THR A 129 -11.40 16.79 -0.94
CA THR A 129 -11.84 16.64 0.44
C THR A 129 -11.22 15.42 1.10
N LYS A 130 -10.40 15.63 2.12
CA LYS A 130 -9.93 14.55 3.00
C LYS A 130 -11.07 14.07 3.89
N VAL A 131 -11.48 12.82 3.72
CA VAL A 131 -12.61 12.21 4.45
C VAL A 131 -12.18 11.24 5.53
N LEU A 132 -10.93 10.79 5.50
CA LEU A 132 -10.32 9.97 6.54
C LEU A 132 -8.86 10.37 6.71
N TYR A 133 -8.41 10.40 7.95
CA TYR A 133 -7.01 10.52 8.32
C TYR A 133 -6.76 9.76 9.60
N GLU A 134 -5.73 8.93 9.62
CA GLU A 134 -5.20 8.30 10.83
C GLU A 134 -3.68 8.37 10.81
N ASP A 135 -3.09 8.46 11.99
CA ASP A 135 -1.63 8.40 12.14
C ASP A 135 -1.08 6.97 12.04
N ASP A 136 -1.93 5.97 12.31
CA ASP A 136 -1.58 4.56 12.23
C ASP A 136 -2.77 3.73 11.73
N CYS A 137 -2.62 3.11 10.56
CA CYS A 137 -3.65 2.32 9.90
C CYS A 137 -3.42 0.80 10.05
N PHE A 138 -2.79 0.42 11.15
CA PHE A 138 -2.58 -0.99 11.51
C PHE A 138 -3.83 -1.66 12.10
N SER A 139 -4.70 -0.90 12.78
CA SER A 139 -5.85 -1.41 13.56
C SER A 139 -7.21 -1.04 13.00
#